data_AF-M1LGY8-F1
#
_entry.id   AF-M1LGY8-F1
#
_cell.length_a   1.000
_cell.length_b   1.000
_cell.length_c   1.000
_cell.angle_alpha   90.00
_cell.angle_beta   90.00
_cell.angle_gamma   90.00
#
_symmetry.space_group_name_H-M   'P 1'
#
loop_
_entity.id
_entity.type
_entity.pdbx_description
1 polymer ?
#
loop_
_entity_poly.entity_id
_entity_poly.type
_entity_poly.pdbx_seq_one_letter_code
_entity_poly.pdbx_strand_id
1 'polypeptide(L)'
;MNRPHADRISSARDRAADYLLSRQSPKSGFCFYRAEYIDEPNLSDTFHALAALRLLGRKPRWTEGVAAFVAGFARRCQPYDLFHRTGILLALDPNYTPEGELQEKIRALKAPPTPERHSTDLATWFELTQVIVQLKRRFDLLDEPMALRAEVLGLLHDGGFGTGPDLLNTWAAIEILRDCGGPLDLPGLAEFLRRIQVPSLGFTMTLSSRMGRLELVAAGVATCQAVGVRIRYREDATDFVLACQAGDGGFAGAPDALPDITLTHRALETLIPLSKDL
;
A
#
# COMPACT_ATOMS: atom_id res chain seq x y z
N MET A 1 0.21 -15.74 30.05
CA MET A 1 0.31 -16.78 29.01
C MET A 1 0.17 -16.09 27.67
N ASN A 2 1.17 -16.16 26.80
CA ASN A 2 1.08 -15.55 25.46
C ASN A 2 0.03 -16.31 24.64
N ARG A 3 -0.97 -15.60 24.12
CA ARG A 3 -1.90 -16.17 23.12
C ARG A 3 -1.11 -16.50 21.84
N PRO A 4 -1.43 -17.59 21.14
CA PRO A 4 -0.88 -17.88 19.81
C PRO A 4 -1.02 -16.69 18.85
N HIS A 5 -0.08 -16.52 17.92
CA HIS A 5 -0.14 -15.44 16.92
C HIS A 5 -1.43 -15.47 16.10
N ALA A 6 -1.93 -16.66 15.75
CA ALA A 6 -3.18 -16.81 15.02
C ALA A 6 -4.37 -16.13 15.76
N ASP A 7 -4.51 -16.35 17.07
CA ASP A 7 -5.58 -15.76 17.88
C ASP A 7 -5.43 -14.24 18.00
N ARG A 8 -4.17 -13.76 18.16
CA ARG A 8 -3.87 -12.32 18.21
C ARG A 8 -4.19 -11.64 16.89
N ILE A 9 -3.83 -12.25 15.76
CA ILE A 9 -4.13 -11.74 14.42
C ILE A 9 -5.64 -11.75 14.17
N SER A 10 -6.35 -12.83 14.53
CA SER A 10 -7.81 -12.88 14.39
C SER A 10 -8.49 -11.77 15.18
N SER A 11 -8.12 -11.60 16.45
CA SER A 11 -8.66 -10.51 17.28
C SER A 11 -8.31 -9.12 16.72
N ALA A 12 -7.09 -8.95 16.22
CA ALA A 12 -6.67 -7.70 15.60
C ALA A 12 -7.49 -7.37 14.33
N ARG A 13 -7.81 -8.37 13.51
CA ARG A 13 -8.65 -8.21 12.31
C ARG A 13 -10.07 -7.75 12.65
N ASP A 14 -10.68 -8.32 13.68
CA ASP A 14 -12.02 -7.92 14.10
C ASP A 14 -12.04 -6.48 14.62
N ARG A 15 -11.08 -6.11 15.48
CA ARG A 15 -10.95 -4.71 15.95
C ARG A 15 -10.69 -3.71 14.82
N ALA A 16 -9.90 -4.10 13.82
CA ALA A 16 -9.66 -3.28 12.64
C ALA A 16 -10.95 -3.09 11.81
N ALA A 17 -11.78 -4.13 11.69
CA ALA A 17 -13.09 -4.00 11.05
C ALA A 17 -13.97 -2.99 11.79
N ASP A 18 -14.03 -3.08 13.12
CA ASP A 18 -14.83 -2.17 13.95
C ASP A 18 -14.35 -0.72 13.82
N TYR A 19 -13.03 -0.51 13.89
CA TYR A 19 -12.40 0.79 13.61
C TYR A 19 -12.85 1.33 12.26
N LEU A 20 -12.63 0.59 11.17
CA LEU A 20 -12.95 1.04 9.82
C LEU A 20 -14.44 1.38 9.67
N LEU A 21 -15.33 0.52 10.17
CA LEU A 21 -16.78 0.75 10.11
C LEU A 21 -17.22 1.97 10.93
N SER A 22 -16.50 2.31 12.00
CA SER A 22 -16.73 3.54 12.78
C SER A 22 -16.27 4.80 12.05
N ARG A 23 -15.34 4.69 11.08
CA ARG A 23 -14.82 5.80 10.27
C ARG A 23 -15.65 6.11 9.02
N GLN A 24 -16.71 5.35 8.74
CA GLN A 24 -17.60 5.65 7.63
C GLN A 24 -18.53 6.82 7.98
N SER A 25 -18.57 7.84 7.12
CA SER A 25 -19.50 8.95 7.26
C SER A 25 -20.92 8.59 6.83
N PRO A 26 -21.96 9.11 7.52
CA PRO A 26 -23.35 8.81 7.17
C PRO A 26 -23.63 9.08 5.68
N LYS A 27 -24.03 8.03 4.96
CA LYS A 27 -24.34 8.08 3.51
C LYS A 27 -23.20 8.68 2.64
N SER A 28 -21.95 8.54 3.04
CA SER A 28 -20.79 9.09 2.31
C SER A 28 -19.58 8.14 2.36
N GLY A 29 -18.40 8.66 2.01
CA GLY A 29 -17.11 7.97 2.10
C GLY A 29 -16.60 7.81 3.54
N PHE A 30 -15.29 7.61 3.66
CA PHE A 30 -14.59 7.45 4.94
C PHE A 30 -13.67 8.63 5.20
N CYS A 31 -13.43 8.90 6.48
CA CYS A 31 -12.43 9.86 6.96
C CYS A 31 -11.75 9.29 8.21
N PHE A 32 -10.42 9.45 8.32
CA PHE A 32 -9.65 8.84 9.42
C PHE A 32 -10.03 9.36 10.82
N TYR A 33 -10.62 10.55 10.91
CA TYR A 33 -11.16 11.12 12.13
C TYR A 33 -12.69 11.20 12.08
N ARG A 34 -13.34 11.31 13.25
CA ARG A 34 -14.79 11.49 13.39
C ARG A 34 -15.03 12.56 14.45
N ALA A 35 -15.64 13.67 14.06
CA ALA A 35 -16.02 14.74 14.98
C ALA A 35 -17.37 15.31 14.54
N GLU A 36 -18.22 15.65 15.50
CA GLU A 36 -19.56 16.17 15.21
C GLU A 36 -19.44 17.39 14.27
N TYR A 37 -20.05 17.30 13.08
CA TYR A 37 -20.05 18.32 12.03
C TYR A 37 -18.72 18.63 11.32
N ILE A 38 -17.63 17.89 11.57
CA ILE A 38 -16.32 18.13 10.92
C ILE A 38 -15.91 16.92 10.05
N ASP A 39 -16.83 16.04 9.71
CA ASP A 39 -16.49 14.89 8.89
C ASP A 39 -16.11 15.34 7.45
N GLU A 40 -14.87 15.10 7.05
CA GLU A 40 -14.37 15.38 5.69
C GLU A 40 -13.95 14.10 4.95
N PRO A 41 -14.92 13.32 4.42
CA PRO A 41 -14.61 12.16 3.61
C PRO A 41 -13.75 12.51 2.40
N ASN A 42 -12.74 11.68 2.13
CA ASN A 42 -11.86 11.84 0.97
C ASN A 42 -11.67 10.52 0.21
N LEU A 43 -11.18 10.60 -1.03
CA LEU A 43 -11.01 9.43 -1.89
C LEU A 43 -9.99 8.43 -1.34
N SER A 44 -8.90 8.90 -0.72
CA SER A 44 -7.83 8.05 -0.21
C SER A 44 -8.32 7.16 0.93
N ASP A 45 -8.91 7.77 1.96
CA ASP A 45 -9.48 7.07 3.11
C ASP A 45 -10.61 6.12 2.67
N THR A 46 -11.47 6.57 1.75
CA THR A 46 -12.55 5.73 1.22
C THR A 46 -12.01 4.51 0.47
N PHE A 47 -10.99 4.68 -0.37
CA PHE A 47 -10.34 3.59 -1.07
C PHE A 47 -9.73 2.58 -0.10
N HIS A 48 -8.89 3.06 0.83
CA HIS A 48 -8.18 2.20 1.78
C HIS A 48 -9.13 1.47 2.73
N ALA A 49 -10.20 2.13 3.20
CA ALA A 49 -11.19 1.48 4.04
C ALA A 49 -11.93 0.35 3.30
N LEU A 50 -12.35 0.58 2.05
CA LEU A 50 -13.04 -0.45 1.27
C LEU A 50 -12.11 -1.62 0.91
N ALA A 51 -10.86 -1.32 0.53
CA ALA A 51 -9.86 -2.34 0.26
C ALA A 51 -9.60 -3.21 1.50
N ALA A 52 -9.46 -2.59 2.68
CA ALA A 52 -9.29 -3.27 3.95
C ALA A 52 -10.52 -4.11 4.34
N LEU A 53 -11.73 -3.56 4.24
CA LEU A 53 -12.97 -4.30 4.52
C LEU A 53 -13.10 -5.51 3.59
N ARG A 54 -12.72 -5.38 2.31
CA ARG A 54 -12.71 -6.51 1.36
C ARG A 54 -11.74 -7.61 1.80
N LEU A 55 -10.53 -7.28 2.24
CA LEU A 55 -9.56 -8.25 2.80
C LEU A 55 -10.12 -8.99 4.03
N LEU A 56 -11.00 -8.33 4.78
CA LEU A 56 -11.69 -8.89 5.95
C LEU A 56 -12.99 -9.62 5.61
N GLY A 57 -13.42 -9.65 4.34
CA GLY A 57 -14.72 -10.19 3.94
C GLY A 57 -15.90 -9.43 4.56
N ARG A 58 -15.74 -8.12 4.82
CA ARG A 58 -16.76 -7.23 5.37
C ARG A 58 -17.23 -6.23 4.31
N LYS A 59 -18.42 -5.68 4.48
CA LYS A 59 -19.00 -4.65 3.62
C LYS A 59 -19.14 -3.32 4.38
N PRO A 60 -19.05 -2.16 3.70
CA PRO A 60 -19.40 -0.89 4.32
C PRO A 60 -20.88 -0.85 4.72
N ARG A 61 -21.24 0.01 5.67
CA ARG A 61 -22.63 0.20 6.14
C ARG A 61 -23.50 0.89 5.09
N TRP A 62 -22.94 1.86 4.36
CA TRP A 62 -23.69 2.73 3.44
C TRP A 62 -23.16 2.68 1.99
N THR A 63 -23.27 1.53 1.32
CA THR A 63 -22.72 1.31 -0.03
C THR A 63 -23.21 2.33 -1.07
N GLU A 64 -24.52 2.62 -1.11
CA GLU A 64 -25.08 3.59 -2.07
C GLU A 64 -24.55 5.01 -1.86
N GLY A 65 -24.32 5.39 -0.59
CA GLY A 65 -23.74 6.68 -0.23
C GLY A 65 -22.30 6.84 -0.72
N VAL A 66 -21.52 5.76 -0.72
CA VAL A 66 -20.16 5.74 -1.28
C VAL A 66 -20.20 6.01 -2.79
N ALA A 67 -21.14 5.40 -3.53
CA ALA A 67 -21.26 5.63 -4.98
C ALA A 67 -21.58 7.10 -5.29
N ALA A 68 -22.54 7.69 -4.58
CA ALA A 68 -22.88 9.11 -4.71
C ALA A 68 -21.70 10.03 -4.35
N PHE A 69 -20.97 9.72 -3.28
CA PHE A 69 -19.76 10.44 -2.88
C PHE A 69 -18.72 10.45 -4.00
N VAL A 70 -18.41 9.29 -4.58
CA VAL A 70 -17.40 9.14 -5.64
C VAL A 70 -17.79 9.88 -6.92
N ALA A 71 -19.08 9.94 -7.24
CA ALA A 71 -19.58 10.69 -8.40
C ALA A 71 -19.25 12.20 -8.30
N GLY A 72 -19.18 12.75 -7.08
CA GLY A 72 -18.79 14.15 -6.83
C GLY A 72 -17.36 14.51 -7.28
N PHE A 73 -16.49 13.52 -7.53
CA PHE A 73 -15.10 13.72 -7.92
C PHE A 73 -14.85 13.52 -9.42
N ALA A 74 -15.90 13.44 -10.25
CA ALA A 74 -15.78 13.11 -11.67
C ALA A 74 -14.83 14.02 -12.48
N ARG A 75 -14.67 15.28 -12.06
CA ARG A 75 -13.83 16.27 -12.74
C ARG A 75 -12.35 16.17 -12.39
N ARG A 76 -11.97 15.53 -11.28
CA ARG A 76 -10.57 15.44 -10.86
C ARG A 76 -9.78 14.51 -11.80
N CYS A 77 -8.55 14.90 -12.10
CA CYS A 77 -7.70 14.21 -13.07
C CYS A 77 -6.28 13.94 -12.55
N GLN A 78 -6.00 14.22 -11.27
CA GLN A 78 -4.69 13.93 -10.68
C GLN A 78 -4.52 12.40 -10.53
N PRO A 79 -3.30 11.86 -10.69
CA PRO A 79 -3.05 10.42 -10.65
C PRO A 79 -3.60 9.72 -9.40
N TYR A 80 -3.35 10.28 -8.20
CA TYR A 80 -3.87 9.73 -6.94
C TYR A 80 -5.40 9.75 -6.87
N ASP A 81 -6.05 10.84 -7.28
CA ASP A 81 -7.51 10.91 -7.31
C ASP A 81 -8.09 9.84 -8.24
N LEU A 82 -7.51 9.67 -9.43
CA LEU A 82 -7.96 8.66 -10.40
C LEU A 82 -7.71 7.23 -9.88
N PHE A 83 -6.56 6.98 -9.26
CA PHE A 83 -6.22 5.68 -8.67
C PHE A 83 -7.20 5.29 -7.56
N HIS A 84 -7.46 6.20 -6.62
CA HIS A 84 -8.41 5.96 -5.53
C HIS A 84 -9.84 5.86 -6.03
N ARG A 85 -10.28 6.79 -6.89
CA ARG A 85 -11.63 6.79 -7.47
C ARG A 85 -11.95 5.48 -8.17
N THR A 86 -11.08 5.03 -9.07
CA THR A 86 -11.27 3.78 -9.81
C THR A 86 -11.16 2.56 -8.91
N GLY A 87 -10.30 2.61 -7.89
CA GLY A 87 -10.20 1.56 -6.87
C GLY A 87 -11.49 1.43 -6.05
N ILE A 88 -12.13 2.54 -5.69
CA ILE A 88 -13.43 2.54 -5.02
C ILE A 88 -14.51 1.94 -5.94
N LEU A 89 -14.56 2.35 -7.21
CA LEU A 89 -15.54 1.83 -8.16
C LEU A 89 -15.40 0.32 -8.35
N LEU A 90 -14.18 -0.20 -8.43
CA LEU A 90 -13.91 -1.64 -8.45
C LEU A 90 -14.28 -2.36 -7.16
N ALA A 91 -14.18 -1.69 -6.01
CA ALA A 91 -14.61 -2.25 -4.74
C ALA A 91 -16.15 -2.34 -4.63
N LEU A 92 -16.87 -1.45 -5.30
CA LEU A 92 -18.33 -1.46 -5.39
C LEU A 92 -18.84 -2.44 -6.46
N ASP A 93 -18.16 -2.50 -7.60
CA ASP A 93 -18.44 -3.40 -8.72
C ASP A 93 -17.12 -3.99 -9.27
N PRO A 94 -16.80 -5.26 -8.98
CA PRO A 94 -15.58 -5.91 -9.46
C PRO A 94 -15.43 -5.96 -10.98
N ASN A 95 -16.52 -5.80 -11.74
CA ASN A 95 -16.49 -5.79 -13.20
C ASN A 95 -16.42 -4.37 -13.79
N TYR A 96 -16.31 -3.35 -12.94
CA TYR A 96 -16.26 -1.97 -13.37
C TYR A 96 -15.13 -1.74 -14.37
N THR A 97 -15.47 -1.15 -15.52
CA THR A 97 -14.53 -0.69 -16.54
C THR A 97 -14.71 0.81 -16.74
N PRO A 98 -13.64 1.62 -16.74
CA PRO A 98 -13.75 3.03 -17.04
C PRO A 98 -14.08 3.22 -18.53
N GLU A 99 -15.06 4.07 -18.81
CA GLU A 99 -15.49 4.39 -20.17
C GLU A 99 -15.40 5.90 -20.44
N GLY A 100 -15.38 6.27 -21.73
CA GLY A 100 -15.43 7.65 -22.20
C GLY A 100 -14.34 8.54 -21.60
N GLU A 101 -14.74 9.69 -21.05
CA GLU A 101 -13.82 10.72 -20.54
C GLU A 101 -12.86 10.20 -19.45
N LEU A 102 -13.32 9.28 -18.59
CA LEU A 102 -12.47 8.75 -17.53
C LEU A 102 -11.35 7.85 -18.09
N GLN A 103 -11.69 7.01 -19.07
CA GLN A 103 -10.71 6.16 -19.73
C GLN A 103 -9.65 7.00 -20.45
N GLU A 104 -10.07 8.06 -21.16
CA GLU A 104 -9.14 8.98 -21.83
C GLU A 104 -8.23 9.70 -20.83
N LYS A 105 -8.75 10.14 -19.68
CA LYS A 105 -7.93 10.73 -18.61
C LYS A 105 -6.87 9.78 -18.10
N ILE A 106 -7.21 8.50 -17.90
CA ILE A 106 -6.27 7.47 -17.44
C ILE A 106 -5.20 7.23 -18.51
N ARG A 107 -5.60 7.07 -19.78
CA ARG A 107 -4.68 6.86 -20.91
C ARG A 107 -3.71 8.03 -21.08
N ALA A 108 -4.20 9.26 -20.90
CA ALA A 108 -3.41 10.48 -21.04
C ALA A 108 -2.36 10.68 -19.93
N LEU A 109 -2.45 9.98 -18.79
CA LEU A 109 -1.42 10.04 -17.75
C LEU A 109 -0.08 9.54 -18.28
N LYS A 110 0.99 10.27 -18.01
CA LYS A 110 2.36 9.86 -18.35
C LYS A 110 3.17 9.80 -17.07
N ALA A 111 3.97 8.74 -16.94
CA ALA A 111 5.02 8.75 -15.93
C ALA A 111 5.95 9.94 -16.19
N PRO A 112 6.38 10.67 -15.15
CA PRO A 112 7.39 11.70 -15.31
C PRO A 112 8.69 11.11 -15.87
N PRO A 113 9.52 11.90 -16.57
CA PRO A 113 10.82 11.44 -17.04
C PRO A 113 11.65 10.86 -15.89
N THR A 114 12.31 9.73 -16.14
CA THR A 114 13.16 9.07 -15.16
C THR A 114 14.31 9.99 -14.75
N PRO A 115 14.44 10.34 -13.45
CA PRO A 115 15.51 11.20 -12.98
C PRO A 115 16.83 10.44 -12.91
N GLU A 116 17.92 11.18 -12.77
CA GLU A 116 19.22 10.58 -12.47
C GLU A 116 19.20 9.85 -11.12
N ARG A 117 19.99 8.77 -11.01
CA ARG A 117 20.05 7.90 -9.80
C ARG A 117 20.28 8.66 -8.49
N HIS A 118 21.06 9.73 -8.52
CA HIS A 118 21.40 10.50 -7.32
C HIS A 118 20.51 11.73 -7.11
N SER A 119 19.45 11.88 -7.90
CA SER A 119 18.50 12.98 -7.77
C SER A 119 17.70 12.89 -6.47
N THR A 120 17.46 14.04 -5.85
CA THR A 120 16.55 14.17 -4.70
C THR A 120 15.10 13.87 -5.05
N ASP A 121 14.74 13.95 -6.34
CA ASP A 121 13.36 13.72 -6.82
C ASP A 121 13.06 12.22 -7.03
N LEU A 122 14.05 11.36 -6.89
CA LEU A 122 13.92 9.93 -7.20
C LEU A 122 12.82 9.23 -6.37
N ALA A 123 12.70 9.57 -5.09
CA ALA A 123 11.67 8.98 -4.23
C ALA A 123 10.25 9.38 -4.68
N THR A 124 10.04 10.67 -4.93
CA THR A 124 8.77 11.21 -5.46
C THR A 124 8.46 10.62 -6.83
N TRP A 125 9.49 10.44 -7.67
CA TRP A 125 9.35 9.80 -8.97
C TRP A 125 8.85 8.35 -8.85
N PHE A 126 9.44 7.55 -7.94
CA PHE A 126 8.98 6.18 -7.69
C PHE A 126 7.52 6.14 -7.22
N GLU A 127 7.16 7.00 -6.27
CA GLU A 127 5.80 7.07 -5.72
C GLU A 127 4.76 7.37 -6.81
N LEU A 128 5.00 8.42 -7.60
CA LEU A 128 4.08 8.84 -8.65
C LEU A 128 4.03 7.82 -9.80
N THR A 129 5.18 7.29 -10.20
CA THR A 129 5.28 6.30 -11.29
C THR A 129 4.57 5.01 -10.90
N GLN A 130 4.74 4.53 -9.66
CA GLN A 130 4.03 3.36 -9.15
C GLN A 130 2.52 3.52 -9.26
N VAL A 131 1.97 4.66 -8.82
CA VAL A 131 0.53 4.95 -8.86
C VAL A 131 0.00 4.96 -10.30
N ILE A 132 0.72 5.60 -11.22
CA ILE A 132 0.33 5.66 -12.64
C ILE A 132 0.37 4.26 -13.27
N VAL A 133 1.44 3.50 -13.02
CA VAL A 133 1.62 2.15 -13.57
C VAL A 133 0.54 1.22 -13.05
N GLN A 134 0.28 1.18 -11.74
CA GLN A 134 -0.77 0.36 -11.16
C GLN A 134 -2.16 0.73 -11.69
N LEU A 135 -2.46 2.03 -11.80
CA LEU A 135 -3.73 2.51 -12.37
C LEU A 135 -3.89 2.05 -13.82
N LYS A 136 -2.87 2.24 -14.65
CA LYS A 136 -2.91 1.85 -16.07
C LYS A 136 -2.97 0.33 -16.23
N ARG A 137 -2.17 -0.42 -15.47
CA ARG A 137 -2.12 -1.89 -15.51
C ARG A 137 -3.46 -2.51 -15.14
N ARG A 138 -4.14 -1.96 -14.13
CA ARG A 138 -5.48 -2.38 -13.67
C ARG A 138 -6.54 -2.40 -14.78
N PHE A 139 -6.37 -1.57 -15.81
CA PHE A 139 -7.31 -1.47 -16.94
C PHE A 139 -6.69 -1.83 -18.29
N ASP A 140 -5.51 -2.47 -18.28
CA ASP A 140 -4.77 -2.85 -19.49
C ASP A 140 -4.45 -1.67 -20.42
N LEU A 141 -4.11 -0.52 -19.82
CA LEU A 141 -3.77 0.75 -20.50
C LEU A 141 -2.30 1.15 -20.32
N LEU A 142 -1.43 0.21 -19.92
CA LEU A 142 -0.02 0.51 -19.67
C LEU A 142 0.76 0.54 -20.99
N ASP A 143 1.23 1.73 -21.34
CA ASP A 143 2.03 1.95 -22.56
C ASP A 143 3.49 1.55 -22.32
N GLU A 144 4.09 0.89 -23.32
CA GLU A 144 5.52 0.56 -23.37
C GLU A 144 6.13 -0.02 -22.06
N PRO A 145 5.50 -1.04 -21.44
CA PRO A 145 5.96 -1.56 -20.13
C PRO A 145 7.41 -2.03 -20.13
N MET A 146 7.92 -2.52 -21.26
CA MET A 146 9.31 -2.97 -21.37
C MET A 146 10.33 -1.83 -21.40
N ALA A 147 9.97 -0.67 -21.95
CA ALA A 147 10.82 0.51 -21.94
C ALA A 147 10.96 1.06 -20.52
N LEU A 148 9.83 1.26 -19.83
CA LEU A 148 9.82 1.69 -18.43
C LEU A 148 10.56 0.69 -17.52
N ARG A 149 10.39 -0.61 -17.75
CA ARG A 149 11.15 -1.64 -17.05
C ARG A 149 12.65 -1.45 -17.21
N ALA A 150 13.14 -1.21 -18.42
CA ALA A 150 14.56 -0.99 -18.68
C ALA A 150 15.08 0.26 -17.95
N GLU A 151 14.30 1.34 -17.94
CA GLU A 151 14.63 2.57 -17.20
C GLU A 151 14.74 2.32 -15.69
N VAL A 152 13.74 1.67 -15.10
CA VAL A 152 13.77 1.33 -13.66
C VAL A 152 14.97 0.44 -13.35
N LEU A 153 15.25 -0.60 -14.16
CA LEU A 153 16.42 -1.46 -13.95
C LEU A 153 17.74 -0.70 -14.02
N GLY A 154 17.84 0.38 -14.81
CA GLY A 154 19.01 1.26 -14.85
C GLY A 154 19.30 1.97 -13.52
N LEU A 155 18.30 2.11 -12.64
CA LEU A 155 18.43 2.73 -11.32
C LEU A 155 18.92 1.75 -10.24
N LEU A 156 18.92 0.44 -10.50
CA LEU A 156 19.39 -0.58 -9.58
C LEU A 156 20.88 -0.39 -9.28
N HIS A 157 21.24 -0.39 -8.01
CA HIS A 157 22.62 -0.41 -7.55
C HIS A 157 22.70 -0.99 -6.14
N ASP A 158 23.81 -1.67 -5.82
CA ASP A 158 24.06 -2.27 -4.50
C ASP A 158 22.90 -3.15 -3.97
N GLY A 159 22.16 -3.77 -4.90
CA GLY A 159 21.02 -4.65 -4.62
C GLY A 159 19.70 -3.94 -4.32
N GLY A 160 19.59 -2.62 -4.44
CA GLY A 160 18.34 -1.92 -4.21
C GLY A 160 18.20 -0.64 -5.03
N PHE A 161 17.22 0.18 -4.64
CA PHE A 161 16.85 1.42 -5.31
C PHE A 161 16.82 2.58 -4.31
N GLY A 162 17.00 3.81 -4.82
CA GLY A 162 17.10 5.03 -4.01
C GLY A 162 18.36 5.83 -4.36
N THR A 163 18.61 6.96 -3.68
CA THR A 163 19.87 7.71 -3.85
C THR A 163 21.04 7.00 -3.16
N GLY A 164 20.74 6.36 -2.02
CA GLY A 164 21.36 5.12 -1.59
C GLY A 164 20.25 4.07 -1.43
N PRO A 165 20.56 2.76 -1.51
CA PRO A 165 19.54 1.73 -1.47
C PRO A 165 18.75 1.76 -0.16
N ASP A 166 17.44 1.91 -0.27
CA ASP A 166 16.51 1.85 0.85
C ASP A 166 15.29 0.99 0.53
N LEU A 167 14.60 0.55 1.58
CA LEU A 167 13.50 -0.40 1.46
C LEU A 167 12.26 0.17 0.76
N LEU A 168 11.93 1.46 0.94
CA LEU A 168 10.70 2.03 0.39
C LEU A 168 10.83 2.26 -1.12
N ASN A 169 11.97 2.83 -1.56
CA ASN A 169 12.29 2.98 -2.97
C ASN A 169 12.45 1.61 -3.64
N THR A 170 13.06 0.64 -2.95
CA THR A 170 13.17 -0.73 -3.45
C THR A 170 11.79 -1.37 -3.62
N TRP A 171 10.89 -1.23 -2.65
CA TRP A 171 9.55 -1.77 -2.76
C TRP A 171 8.76 -1.14 -3.91
N ALA A 172 8.79 0.19 -4.05
CA ALA A 172 8.12 0.90 -5.15
C ALA A 172 8.66 0.46 -6.52
N ALA A 173 9.99 0.32 -6.66
CA ALA A 173 10.62 -0.18 -7.87
C ALA A 173 10.18 -1.62 -8.20
N ILE A 174 10.12 -2.52 -7.21
CA ILE A 174 9.66 -3.90 -7.41
C ILE A 174 8.20 -3.96 -7.83
N GLU A 175 7.34 -3.11 -7.27
CA GLU A 175 5.93 -3.01 -7.68
C GLU A 175 5.80 -2.55 -9.14
N ILE A 176 6.56 -1.51 -9.55
CA ILE A 176 6.61 -1.06 -10.94
C ILE A 176 7.11 -2.18 -11.87
N LEU A 177 8.23 -2.84 -11.52
CA LEU A 177 8.83 -3.90 -12.31
C LEU A 177 7.90 -5.11 -12.45
N ARG A 178 7.17 -5.46 -11.40
CA ARG A 178 6.17 -6.55 -11.42
C ARG A 178 5.04 -6.22 -12.38
N ASP A 179 4.52 -4.99 -12.33
CA ASP A 179 3.40 -4.56 -13.16
C ASP A 179 3.80 -4.36 -14.63
N CYS A 180 5.07 -4.03 -14.88
CA CYS A 180 5.66 -4.08 -16.22
C CYS A 180 5.88 -5.52 -16.71
N GLY A 181 5.94 -6.51 -15.82
CA GLY A 181 6.19 -7.92 -16.13
C GLY A 181 7.67 -8.29 -16.24
N GLY A 182 7.95 -9.59 -16.41
CA GLY A 182 9.31 -10.13 -16.45
C GLY A 182 9.83 -10.63 -15.09
N PRO A 183 11.00 -11.29 -15.04
CA PRO A 183 11.54 -11.89 -13.83
C PRO A 183 12.02 -10.83 -12.83
N LEU A 184 11.90 -11.11 -11.52
CA LEU A 184 12.40 -10.25 -10.45
C LEU A 184 13.70 -10.79 -9.80
N ASP A 185 14.45 -11.62 -10.53
CA ASP A 185 15.79 -12.06 -10.15
C ASP A 185 16.80 -10.95 -10.44
N LEU A 186 16.86 -9.97 -9.52
CA LEU A 186 17.70 -8.78 -9.67
C LEU A 186 19.06 -8.97 -8.96
N PRO A 187 20.17 -8.54 -9.59
CA PRO A 187 21.49 -8.63 -8.98
C PRO A 187 21.55 -8.00 -7.58
N GLY A 188 21.96 -8.79 -6.59
CA GLY A 188 22.17 -8.32 -5.22
C GLY A 188 20.90 -8.10 -4.38
N LEU A 189 19.70 -8.16 -4.96
CA LEU A 189 18.46 -7.85 -4.25
C LEU A 189 18.19 -8.77 -3.06
N ALA A 190 18.37 -10.08 -3.25
CA ALA A 190 18.18 -11.04 -2.18
C ALA A 190 19.15 -10.78 -1.01
N GLU A 191 20.38 -10.36 -1.29
CA GLU A 191 21.36 -10.03 -0.25
C GLU A 191 21.00 -8.72 0.44
N PHE A 192 20.61 -7.67 -0.30
CA PHE A 192 20.09 -6.44 0.27
C PHE A 192 18.94 -6.72 1.26
N LEU A 193 17.94 -7.49 0.83
CA LEU A 193 16.78 -7.86 1.66
C LEU A 193 17.16 -8.68 2.89
N ARG A 194 18.19 -9.54 2.83
CA ARG A 194 18.67 -10.27 4.01
C ARG A 194 19.31 -9.34 5.04
N ARG A 195 20.04 -8.31 4.61
CA ARG A 195 20.77 -7.41 5.52
C ARG A 195 19.89 -6.38 6.22
N ILE A 196 18.81 -5.93 5.57
CA ILE A 196 17.85 -4.98 6.17
C ILE A 196 16.87 -5.64 7.14
N GLN A 197 16.81 -6.97 7.16
CA GLN A 197 16.03 -7.70 8.13
C GLN A 197 16.75 -7.68 9.48
N VAL A 198 16.07 -7.21 10.53
CA VAL A 198 16.64 -7.08 11.87
C VAL A 198 15.72 -7.68 12.95
N PRO A 199 16.29 -8.21 14.05
CA PRO A 199 15.51 -8.64 15.20
C PRO A 199 14.62 -7.51 15.75
N SER A 200 13.52 -7.87 16.42
CA SER A 200 12.55 -6.99 17.09
C SER A 200 11.72 -6.06 16.21
N LEU A 201 12.23 -5.62 15.05
CA LEU A 201 11.50 -4.73 14.12
C LEU A 201 11.06 -5.45 12.85
N GLY A 202 11.65 -6.61 12.54
CA GLY A 202 11.49 -7.29 11.26
C GLY A 202 12.35 -6.66 10.16
N PHE A 203 12.17 -5.36 9.89
CA PHE A 203 12.84 -4.64 8.80
C PHE A 203 13.28 -3.21 9.19
N THR A 204 14.34 -2.71 8.54
CA THR A 204 14.77 -1.31 8.60
C THR A 204 14.79 -0.67 7.21
N MET A 205 14.77 0.67 7.18
CA MET A 205 14.80 1.43 5.92
C MET A 205 16.13 1.27 5.18
N THR A 206 17.24 1.38 5.91
CA THR A 206 18.61 1.24 5.42
C THR A 206 19.41 0.38 6.41
N LEU A 207 20.65 0.02 6.07
CA LEU A 207 21.53 -0.74 6.98
C LEU A 207 21.85 0.01 8.28
N SER A 208 21.91 1.34 8.22
CA SER A 208 22.25 2.21 9.34
C SER A 208 21.02 2.67 10.14
N SER A 209 19.82 2.62 9.55
CA SER A 209 18.59 2.99 10.25
C SER A 209 18.20 1.94 11.29
N ARG A 210 17.61 2.41 12.40
CA ARG A 210 17.08 1.60 13.50
C ARG A 210 15.66 1.99 13.90
N MET A 211 14.97 2.76 13.06
CA MET A 211 13.61 3.20 13.33
C MET A 211 12.60 2.18 12.80
N GLY A 212 11.78 1.64 13.71
CA GLY A 212 10.65 0.78 13.35
C GLY A 212 9.49 1.60 12.83
N ARG A 213 8.95 1.21 11.68
CA ARG A 213 7.76 1.82 11.07
C ARG A 213 6.91 0.74 10.41
N LEU A 214 5.59 0.83 10.56
CA LEU A 214 4.67 -0.14 9.97
C LEU A 214 4.86 -0.24 8.46
N GLU A 215 5.06 0.89 7.81
CA GLU A 215 5.30 1.02 6.37
C GLU A 215 6.55 0.25 5.92
N LEU A 216 7.61 0.24 6.75
CA LEU A 216 8.83 -0.52 6.46
C LEU A 216 8.60 -2.02 6.58
N VAL A 217 7.86 -2.47 7.60
CA VAL A 217 7.52 -3.89 7.73
C VAL A 217 6.64 -4.34 6.57
N ALA A 218 5.64 -3.56 6.21
CA ALA A 218 4.77 -3.83 5.07
C ALA A 218 5.57 -3.93 3.75
N ALA A 219 6.44 -2.95 3.48
CA ALA A 219 7.31 -2.94 2.32
C ALA A 219 8.25 -4.15 2.28
N GLY A 220 8.87 -4.48 3.42
CA GLY A 220 9.78 -5.63 3.55
C GLY A 220 9.10 -6.97 3.30
N VAL A 221 7.93 -7.18 3.91
CA VAL A 221 7.13 -8.39 3.72
C VAL A 221 6.69 -8.53 2.27
N ALA A 222 6.12 -7.47 1.69
CA ALA A 222 5.64 -7.47 0.31
C ALA A 222 6.78 -7.73 -0.69
N THR A 223 7.92 -7.07 -0.52
CA THR A 223 9.08 -7.24 -1.41
C THR A 223 9.65 -8.65 -1.30
N CYS A 224 9.84 -9.16 -0.07
CA CYS A 224 10.33 -10.54 0.15
C CYS A 224 9.41 -11.58 -0.51
N GLN A 225 8.09 -11.42 -0.39
CA GLN A 225 7.12 -12.30 -1.04
C GLN A 225 7.18 -12.22 -2.56
N ALA A 226 7.26 -11.01 -3.11
CA ALA A 226 7.32 -10.80 -4.56
C ALA A 226 8.54 -11.46 -5.20
N VAL A 227 9.68 -11.53 -4.49
CA VAL A 227 10.94 -12.07 -5.01
C VAL A 227 11.34 -13.42 -4.43
N GLY A 228 10.49 -14.04 -3.61
CA GLY A 228 10.74 -15.36 -3.03
C GLY A 228 11.86 -15.41 -1.97
N VAL A 229 12.15 -14.28 -1.31
CA VAL A 229 13.14 -14.22 -0.22
C VAL A 229 12.47 -14.58 1.12
N ARG A 230 13.11 -15.44 1.91
CA ARG A 230 12.62 -15.81 3.24
C ARG A 230 12.67 -14.62 4.20
N ILE A 231 11.56 -14.43 4.92
CA ILE A 231 11.47 -13.49 6.06
C ILE A 231 12.05 -14.20 7.31
N ARG A 232 13.26 -13.82 7.72
CA ARG A 232 14.03 -14.38 8.85
C ARG A 232 13.37 -14.07 10.20
N TYR A 233 12.94 -12.83 10.39
CA TYR A 233 12.36 -12.34 11.65
C TYR A 233 10.85 -12.16 11.51
N ARG A 234 10.17 -13.21 11.02
CA ARG A 234 8.72 -13.19 10.73
C ARG A 234 7.88 -12.90 11.97
N GLU A 235 8.22 -13.52 13.09
CA GLU A 235 7.53 -13.34 14.36
C GLU A 235 7.71 -11.90 14.86
N ASP A 236 8.93 -11.37 14.86
CA ASP A 236 9.20 -9.97 15.21
C ASP A 236 8.44 -8.98 14.33
N ALA A 237 8.37 -9.23 13.02
CA ALA A 237 7.59 -8.41 12.09
C ALA A 237 6.09 -8.43 12.43
N THR A 238 5.56 -9.61 12.78
CA THR A 238 4.17 -9.79 13.19
C THR A 238 3.90 -9.07 14.50
N ASP A 239 4.77 -9.24 15.49
CA ASP A 239 4.67 -8.60 16.80
C ASP A 239 4.74 -7.08 16.69
N PHE A 240 5.66 -6.55 15.87
CA PHE A 240 5.76 -5.12 15.63
C PHE A 240 4.47 -4.55 15.01
N VAL A 241 3.95 -5.18 13.95
CA VAL A 241 2.71 -4.72 13.31
C VAL A 241 1.54 -4.80 14.29
N LEU A 242 1.42 -5.87 15.08
CA LEU A 242 0.38 -5.99 16.12
C LEU A 242 0.52 -4.92 17.21
N ALA A 243 1.74 -4.54 17.58
CA ALA A 243 2.00 -3.47 18.55
C ALA A 243 1.61 -2.08 18.03
N CYS A 244 1.54 -1.89 16.71
CA CYS A 244 1.03 -0.67 16.09
C CYS A 244 -0.51 -0.56 16.14
N GLN A 245 -1.24 -1.57 16.63
CA GLN A 245 -2.70 -1.47 16.76
C GLN A 245 -3.09 -0.63 17.97
N ALA A 246 -3.77 0.48 17.72
CA ALA A 246 -4.30 1.37 18.75
C ALA A 246 -5.50 0.76 19.48
N GLY A 247 -5.84 1.33 20.64
CA GLY A 247 -6.92 0.85 21.50
C GLY A 247 -8.32 0.86 20.87
N ASP A 248 -8.55 1.72 19.86
CA ASP A 248 -9.79 1.81 19.09
C ASP A 248 -9.83 0.83 17.88
N GLY A 249 -8.75 0.07 17.66
CA GLY A 249 -8.66 -1.00 16.67
C GLY A 249 -7.94 -0.64 15.36
N GLY A 250 -7.70 0.64 15.07
CA GLY A 250 -6.93 1.06 13.91
C GLY A 250 -5.43 0.82 14.10
N PHE A 251 -4.64 0.89 13.02
CA PHE A 251 -3.18 0.80 13.09
C PHE A 251 -2.50 2.13 12.78
N ALA A 252 -1.38 2.36 13.47
CA ALA A 252 -0.55 3.55 13.33
C ALA A 252 0.86 3.21 12.79
N GLY A 253 1.66 4.25 12.52
CA GLY A 253 3.01 4.08 11.96
C GLY A 253 4.00 3.47 12.95
N ALA A 254 3.72 3.59 14.23
CA ALA A 254 4.51 3.06 15.34
C ALA A 254 3.58 2.73 16.52
N PRO A 255 4.03 1.91 17.50
CA PRO A 255 3.31 1.74 18.75
C PRO A 255 2.97 3.08 19.41
N ASP A 256 1.79 3.16 20.03
CA ASP A 256 1.25 4.33 20.73
C ASP A 256 0.99 5.59 19.87
N ALA A 257 1.24 5.54 18.56
CA ALA A 257 0.89 6.61 17.63
C ALA A 257 -0.61 6.60 17.27
N LEU A 258 -1.10 7.71 16.71
CA LEU A 258 -2.49 7.81 16.27
C LEU A 258 -2.74 6.96 15.02
N PRO A 259 -3.80 6.15 15.01
CA PRO A 259 -4.10 5.28 13.88
C PRO A 259 -4.73 6.06 12.72
N ASP A 260 -4.51 5.57 11.51
CA ASP A 260 -5.21 6.03 10.31
C ASP A 260 -5.66 4.85 9.43
N ILE A 261 -6.52 5.15 8.46
CA ILE A 261 -7.15 4.15 7.60
C ILE A 261 -6.15 3.53 6.62
N THR A 262 -5.19 4.32 6.12
CA THR A 262 -4.18 3.86 5.16
C THR A 262 -3.24 2.85 5.82
N LEU A 263 -2.75 3.16 7.02
CA LEU A 263 -1.90 2.26 7.79
C LEU A 263 -2.67 1.05 8.31
N THR A 264 -3.95 1.20 8.66
CA THR A 264 -4.84 0.05 8.96
C THR A 264 -4.94 -0.89 7.77
N HIS A 265 -5.13 -0.37 6.56
CA HIS A 265 -5.14 -1.18 5.34
C HIS A 265 -3.80 -1.90 5.14
N ARG A 266 -2.66 -1.20 5.23
CA ARG A 266 -1.32 -1.79 5.07
C ARG A 266 -1.03 -2.85 6.13
N ALA A 267 -1.45 -2.65 7.38
CA ALA A 267 -1.30 -3.62 8.45
C ALA A 267 -2.01 -4.93 8.10
N LEU A 268 -3.24 -4.86 7.58
CA LEU A 268 -4.03 -6.02 7.19
C LEU A 268 -3.44 -6.74 5.97
N GLU A 269 -2.98 -6.00 4.95
CA GLU A 269 -2.23 -6.54 3.81
C GLU A 269 -0.96 -7.28 4.26
N THR A 270 -0.38 -6.89 5.39
CA THR A 270 0.84 -7.49 5.94
C THR A 270 0.54 -8.70 6.81
N LEU A 271 -0.40 -8.61 7.75
CA LEU A 271 -0.70 -9.66 8.72
C LEU A 271 -1.36 -10.89 8.08
N ILE A 272 -2.24 -10.70 7.09
CA ILE A 272 -2.99 -11.81 6.48
C ILE A 272 -2.05 -12.80 5.76
N PRO A 273 -1.08 -12.37 4.94
CA PRO A 273 -0.07 -13.28 4.39
C PRO A 273 0.83 -13.89 5.47
N LEU A 274 1.22 -13.11 6.49
CA LEU A 274 2.08 -13.63 7.56
C LEU A 274 1.41 -14.74 8.36
N SER A 275 0.07 -14.74 8.46
CA SER A 275 -0.71 -15.75 9.18
C SER A 275 -0.94 -17.06 8.41
N LYS A 276 -0.70 -17.11 7.09
CA LYS A 276 -0.93 -18.33 6.29
C LYS A 276 0.13 -19.42 6.54
N ASP A 277 1.26 -19.03 7.11
CA ASP A 277 2.41 -19.91 7.37
C ASP A 277 2.67 -20.12 8.88
N LEU A 278 1.67 -19.83 9.73
CA LEU A 278 1.70 -20.01 11.20
C LEU A 278 0.73 -21.14 11.61
#